data_AF-A0A8X6KHB8-F1
#
_entry.id   AF-A0A8X6KHB8-F1
#
_cell.length_a   1.000
_cell.length_b   1.000
_cell.length_c   1.000
_cell.angle_alpha   90.00
_cell.angle_beta   90.00
_cell.angle_gamma   90.00
#
_symmetry.space_group_name_H-M   'P 1'
#
loop_
_entity.id
_entity.type
_entity.pdbx_description
1 polymer ?
#
loop_
_entity_poly.entity_id
_entity_poly.type
_entity_poly.pdbx_seq_one_letter_code
_entity_poly.pdbx_strand_id
1 'polypeptide(L)'
;MSTPLYLKDPSGNELYLTNNEGDEYYLTGRTQVFAIKEGKRYYAKDKDKNEIYPIVNNKAQTIPFLYAKNALGNDTYPTDAHGNEFPIPEQGTGGFMYATDKDGNAFYPTDNTGKEITYGKYIYKKDGFIQYPLNREGYPEYQTDDATNDEVYVIKMDGSVHWGVDQNGNQRYAKKENGDEYYPMNGEFARDQNGTPQYARTSDGEVIFPLDAKGNESYLKDNGESHVIHVDNVLLDRYIKTKNGEEMYPIQMMKPTHFKEVILNEKYAKTALQEAKYPLDEYGNEYTLKIPADIAGKEKDYFPLGYPITNDCFIIIPEVNGKKIISDQLFPNVQVTNITGILYREDKNYRDYVTNLKSTRLSRAADKGYMVVAINNVVQGGNAKPLKKHSPKISYSLRWSLIGIVILVLLAIVYCLYKFLFQPIT
;
A
#
# COMPACT_ATOMS: atom_id res chain seq x y z
N MET A 1 -71.98 -0.10 -3.76
CA MET A 1 -71.00 -1.19 -3.57
C MET A 1 -69.62 -0.59 -3.74
N SER A 2 -68.73 -0.68 -2.75
CA SER A 2 -67.36 -0.22 -2.92
C SER A 2 -66.67 -1.14 -3.93
N THR A 3 -66.13 -0.58 -5.01
CA THR A 3 -65.30 -1.34 -5.96
C THR A 3 -64.20 -2.04 -5.16
N PRO A 4 -64.02 -3.37 -5.28
CA PRO A 4 -62.99 -4.08 -4.53
C PRO A 4 -61.62 -3.51 -4.90
N LEU A 5 -60.81 -3.29 -3.87
CA LEU A 5 -59.49 -2.66 -3.97
C LEU A 5 -58.46 -3.58 -4.67
N TYR A 6 -58.71 -4.88 -4.62
CA TYR A 6 -57.91 -5.97 -5.18
C TYR A 6 -58.87 -7.02 -5.74
N LEU A 7 -58.41 -7.81 -6.71
CA LEU A 7 -59.05 -9.09 -6.99
C LEU A 7 -58.79 -10.03 -5.81
N LYS A 8 -59.83 -10.73 -5.35
CA LYS A 8 -59.66 -11.79 -4.35
C LYS A 8 -59.77 -13.14 -5.04
N ASP A 9 -58.75 -13.97 -4.88
CA ASP A 9 -58.83 -15.36 -5.32
C ASP A 9 -59.68 -16.20 -4.34
N PRO A 10 -60.07 -17.44 -4.69
CA PRO A 10 -60.84 -18.32 -3.80
C PRO A 10 -60.15 -18.65 -2.47
N SER A 11 -58.84 -18.45 -2.38
CA SER A 11 -58.03 -18.61 -1.17
C SER A 11 -57.98 -17.34 -0.32
N GLY A 12 -58.59 -16.25 -0.79
CA GLY A 12 -58.65 -14.95 -0.10
C GLY A 12 -57.42 -14.07 -0.32
N ASN A 13 -56.50 -14.44 -1.22
CA ASN A 13 -55.37 -13.59 -1.57
C ASN A 13 -55.85 -12.38 -2.35
N GLU A 14 -55.30 -11.22 -2.02
CA GLU A 14 -55.48 -9.96 -2.72
C GLU A 14 -54.44 -9.86 -3.84
N LEU A 15 -54.92 -9.61 -5.06
CA LEU A 15 -54.12 -9.47 -6.27
C LEU A 15 -54.36 -8.10 -6.90
N TYR A 16 -53.28 -7.46 -7.34
CA TYR A 16 -53.37 -6.26 -8.17
C TYR A 16 -53.96 -6.58 -9.54
N LEU A 17 -54.60 -5.59 -10.16
CA LEU A 17 -55.02 -5.68 -11.55
C LEU A 17 -53.81 -5.49 -12.45
N THR A 18 -53.80 -6.20 -13.58
CA THR A 18 -52.71 -6.16 -14.57
C THR A 18 -53.18 -5.44 -15.83
N ASN A 19 -52.34 -4.58 -16.41
CA ASN A 19 -52.58 -3.96 -17.71
C ASN A 19 -52.23 -4.94 -18.86
N ASN A 20 -52.39 -4.51 -20.11
CA ASN A 20 -52.07 -5.34 -21.29
C ASN A 20 -50.55 -5.57 -21.48
N GLU A 21 -49.71 -4.80 -20.80
CA GLU A 21 -48.25 -4.91 -20.85
C GLU A 21 -47.69 -5.86 -19.78
N GLY A 22 -48.55 -6.32 -18.86
CA GLY A 22 -48.16 -7.21 -17.76
C GLY A 22 -47.84 -6.49 -16.46
N ASP A 23 -47.99 -5.17 -16.37
CA ASP A 23 -47.76 -4.42 -15.14
C ASP A 23 -48.98 -4.46 -14.23
N GLU A 24 -48.75 -4.74 -12.96
CA GLU A 24 -49.70 -4.54 -11.89
C GLU A 24 -49.81 -3.04 -11.56
N TYR A 25 -51.02 -2.55 -11.25
CA TYR A 25 -51.22 -1.13 -10.97
C TYR A 25 -52.08 -0.83 -9.73
N TYR A 26 -51.83 0.34 -9.14
CA TYR A 26 -52.59 0.89 -8.02
C TYR A 26 -53.87 1.57 -8.51
N LEU A 27 -55.00 1.32 -7.82
CA LEU A 27 -56.23 2.07 -8.06
C LEU A 27 -56.16 3.46 -7.41
N THR A 28 -56.35 4.50 -8.21
CA THR A 28 -56.27 5.91 -7.77
C THR A 28 -57.34 6.27 -6.73
N GLY A 29 -57.00 7.12 -5.76
CA GLY A 29 -57.95 7.74 -4.82
C GLY A 29 -58.27 6.94 -3.56
N ARG A 30 -57.43 5.97 -3.17
CA ARG A 30 -57.62 5.16 -1.96
C ARG A 30 -56.38 5.09 -1.08
N THR A 31 -56.58 4.72 0.19
CA THR A 31 -55.59 4.81 1.27
C THR A 31 -54.75 3.55 1.46
N GLN A 32 -55.24 2.38 1.07
CA GLN A 32 -54.47 1.14 1.17
C GLN A 32 -53.58 0.98 -0.06
N VAL A 33 -52.30 0.74 0.22
CA VAL A 33 -51.18 0.79 -0.73
C VAL A 33 -50.50 -0.57 -0.90
N PHE A 34 -51.11 -1.65 -0.41
CA PHE A 34 -50.53 -3.00 -0.40
C PHE A 34 -51.59 -4.08 -0.57
N ALA A 35 -51.25 -5.13 -1.32
CA ALA A 35 -52.04 -6.35 -1.37
C ALA A 35 -51.49 -7.39 -0.38
N ILE A 36 -52.33 -8.36 0.00
CA ILE A 36 -51.97 -9.47 0.89
C ILE A 36 -52.04 -10.78 0.12
N LYS A 37 -50.91 -11.50 0.04
CA LYS A 37 -50.83 -12.85 -0.52
C LYS A 37 -50.17 -13.78 0.49
N GLU A 38 -50.82 -14.90 0.79
CA GLU A 38 -50.33 -15.88 1.79
C GLU A 38 -50.01 -15.23 3.15
N GLY A 39 -50.83 -14.26 3.56
CA GLY A 39 -50.65 -13.52 4.81
C GLY A 39 -49.51 -12.50 4.81
N LYS A 40 -48.77 -12.34 3.70
CA LYS A 40 -47.69 -11.36 3.54
C LYS A 40 -48.15 -10.17 2.70
N ARG A 41 -47.73 -8.97 3.11
CA ARG A 41 -47.95 -7.74 2.33
C ARG A 41 -46.93 -7.66 1.20
N TYR A 42 -47.34 -7.14 0.05
CA TYR A 42 -46.47 -6.88 -1.08
C TYR A 42 -46.96 -5.67 -1.90
N TYR A 43 -46.05 -5.06 -2.66
CA TYR A 43 -46.32 -3.97 -3.58
C TYR A 43 -46.68 -4.52 -4.97
N ALA A 44 -47.32 -3.69 -5.81
CA ALA A 44 -47.55 -4.02 -7.21
C ALA A 44 -46.22 -4.25 -7.94
N LYS A 45 -46.21 -5.06 -9.00
CA LYS A 45 -45.03 -5.37 -9.81
C LYS A 45 -45.15 -4.89 -11.25
N ASP A 46 -44.06 -4.40 -11.83
CA ASP A 46 -43.95 -4.21 -13.27
C ASP A 46 -43.83 -5.56 -14.02
N LYS A 47 -43.89 -5.52 -15.35
CA LYS A 47 -43.73 -6.68 -16.23
C LYS A 47 -42.40 -7.41 -16.04
N ASP A 48 -41.37 -6.72 -15.56
CA ASP A 48 -40.04 -7.24 -15.29
C ASP A 48 -39.93 -7.84 -13.86
N LYS A 49 -41.04 -7.82 -13.11
CA LYS A 49 -41.21 -8.33 -11.75
C LYS A 49 -40.54 -7.48 -10.66
N ASN A 50 -40.22 -6.22 -10.94
CA ASN A 50 -39.81 -5.28 -9.90
C ASN A 50 -41.06 -4.74 -9.20
N GLU A 51 -41.04 -4.76 -7.87
CA GLU A 51 -42.05 -4.10 -7.06
C GLU A 51 -41.92 -2.59 -7.16
N ILE A 52 -43.05 -1.90 -7.29
CA ILE A 52 -43.14 -0.47 -7.53
C ILE A 52 -43.84 0.22 -6.37
N TYR A 53 -43.25 1.31 -5.87
CA TYR A 53 -43.90 2.12 -4.83
C TYR A 53 -45.13 2.85 -5.39
N PRO A 54 -46.26 2.89 -4.66
CA PRO A 54 -47.39 3.73 -5.01
C PRO A 54 -47.02 5.20 -4.85
N ILE A 55 -47.29 6.00 -5.88
CA ILE A 55 -47.08 7.45 -5.84
C ILE A 55 -48.40 8.14 -5.51
N VAL A 56 -48.44 8.84 -4.37
CA VAL A 56 -49.60 9.65 -3.95
C VAL A 56 -49.11 11.07 -3.69
N ASN A 57 -49.71 12.06 -4.37
CA ASN A 57 -49.30 13.46 -4.31
C ASN A 57 -47.79 13.67 -4.58
N ASN A 58 -47.27 13.01 -5.62
CA ASN A 58 -45.85 13.01 -6.00
C ASN A 58 -44.90 12.50 -4.90
N LYS A 59 -45.38 11.66 -3.98
CA LYS A 59 -44.56 11.01 -2.95
C LYS A 59 -44.78 9.51 -2.96
N ALA A 60 -43.68 8.76 -2.98
CA ALA A 60 -43.69 7.33 -2.75
C ALA A 60 -44.27 7.02 -1.36
N GLN A 61 -45.24 6.11 -1.32
CA GLN A 61 -45.87 5.65 -0.10
C GLN A 61 -45.27 4.32 0.34
N THR A 62 -44.81 4.25 1.59
CA THR A 62 -44.16 3.07 2.15
C THR A 62 -45.12 2.30 3.05
N ILE A 63 -45.02 0.98 3.01
CA ILE A 63 -45.62 0.07 4.00
C ILE A 63 -44.65 0.00 5.19
N PRO A 64 -45.11 0.18 6.44
CA PRO A 64 -44.26 0.03 7.60
C PRO A 64 -43.54 -1.33 7.60
N PHE A 65 -42.23 -1.28 7.81
CA PHE A 65 -41.34 -2.45 7.86
C PHE A 65 -41.19 -3.25 6.55
N LEU A 66 -41.53 -2.68 5.39
CA LEU A 66 -41.44 -3.39 4.11
C LEU A 66 -40.94 -2.51 2.96
N TYR A 67 -39.77 -2.86 2.42
CA TYR A 67 -39.25 -2.33 1.16
C TYR A 67 -39.84 -3.07 -0.04
N ALA A 68 -39.97 -2.35 -1.16
CA ALA A 68 -40.20 -2.96 -2.46
C ALA A 68 -38.96 -3.76 -2.87
N LYS A 69 -39.16 -4.84 -3.62
CA LYS A 69 -38.08 -5.69 -4.14
C LYS A 69 -37.92 -5.60 -5.65
N ASN A 70 -36.69 -5.53 -6.14
CA ASN A 70 -36.42 -5.71 -7.56
C ASN A 70 -36.56 -7.18 -8.00
N ALA A 71 -36.45 -7.45 -9.30
CA ALA A 71 -36.56 -8.79 -9.88
C ALA A 71 -35.52 -9.80 -9.35
N LEU A 72 -34.41 -9.32 -8.78
CA LEU A 72 -33.35 -10.13 -8.17
C LEU A 72 -33.61 -10.43 -6.68
N GLY A 73 -34.66 -9.84 -6.09
CA GLY A 73 -35.04 -10.01 -4.70
C GLY A 73 -34.38 -9.04 -3.72
N ASN A 74 -33.55 -8.12 -4.22
CA ASN A 74 -32.98 -7.04 -3.41
C ASN A 74 -34.07 -6.04 -3.07
N ASP A 75 -34.05 -5.50 -1.85
CA ASP A 75 -34.84 -4.33 -1.50
C ASP A 75 -34.46 -3.13 -2.38
N THR A 76 -35.38 -2.19 -2.56
CA THR A 76 -35.15 -0.91 -3.24
C THR A 76 -35.67 0.21 -2.36
N TYR A 77 -34.98 1.35 -2.34
CA TYR A 77 -35.46 2.50 -1.60
C TYR A 77 -36.60 3.21 -2.34
N PRO A 78 -37.58 3.78 -1.62
CA PRO A 78 -38.47 4.78 -2.20
C PRO A 78 -37.68 6.06 -2.52
N THR A 79 -38.09 6.77 -3.57
CA THR A 79 -37.50 8.06 -3.97
C THR A 79 -38.47 9.21 -3.77
N ASP A 80 -37.94 10.38 -3.40
CA ASP A 80 -38.69 11.63 -3.38
C ASP A 80 -38.89 12.21 -4.80
N ALA A 81 -39.55 13.36 -4.91
CA ALA A 81 -39.79 14.03 -6.19
C ALA A 81 -38.52 14.57 -6.88
N HIS A 82 -37.39 14.62 -6.16
CA HIS A 82 -36.10 15.06 -6.65
C HIS A 82 -35.16 13.91 -7.00
N GLY A 83 -35.62 12.66 -6.79
CA GLY A 83 -34.84 11.44 -7.05
C GLY A 83 -33.93 11.02 -5.90
N ASN A 84 -34.09 11.59 -4.70
CA ASN A 84 -33.32 11.14 -3.53
C ASN A 84 -34.01 9.93 -2.90
N GLU A 85 -33.24 8.89 -2.64
CA GLU A 85 -33.69 7.72 -1.89
C GLU A 85 -33.81 8.03 -0.40
N PHE A 86 -34.77 7.41 0.28
CA PHE A 86 -34.94 7.58 1.72
C PHE A 86 -35.31 6.28 2.44
N PRO A 87 -34.81 6.06 3.66
CA PRO A 87 -35.11 4.86 4.42
C PRO A 87 -36.51 4.89 5.06
N ILE A 88 -37.02 3.72 5.43
CA ILE A 88 -38.30 3.58 6.12
C ILE A 88 -38.07 3.85 7.63
N PRO A 89 -38.80 4.80 8.24
CA PRO A 89 -38.71 5.04 9.68
C PRO A 89 -39.12 3.81 10.48
N GLU A 90 -38.33 3.48 11.51
CA GLU A 90 -38.64 2.42 12.47
C GLU A 90 -39.64 2.96 13.50
N GLN A 91 -40.81 2.30 13.63
CA GLN A 91 -41.85 2.79 14.53
C GLN A 91 -41.41 2.67 15.99
N GLY A 92 -41.52 3.77 16.73
CA GLY A 92 -41.34 3.79 18.19
C GLY A 92 -39.89 3.95 18.68
N THR A 93 -38.89 3.85 17.81
CA THR A 93 -37.47 4.02 18.18
C THR A 93 -36.86 5.34 17.71
N GLY A 94 -37.52 6.03 16.76
CA GLY A 94 -36.94 7.20 16.08
C GLY A 94 -35.79 6.83 15.13
N GLY A 95 -35.51 5.54 14.94
CA GLY A 95 -34.49 5.03 14.04
C GLY A 95 -35.00 4.85 12.61
N PHE A 96 -34.12 4.34 11.77
CA PHE A 96 -34.40 4.00 10.38
C PHE A 96 -34.04 2.54 10.10
N MET A 97 -34.87 1.87 9.31
CA MET A 97 -34.49 0.62 8.66
C MET A 97 -33.72 0.93 7.38
N TYR A 98 -32.83 0.04 6.98
CA TYR A 98 -32.10 0.16 5.72
C TYR A 98 -32.52 -0.99 4.79
N ALA A 99 -32.50 -0.72 3.49
CA ALA A 99 -32.77 -1.72 2.46
C ALA A 99 -31.64 -2.75 2.45
N THR A 100 -31.96 -4.00 2.15
CA THR A 100 -31.00 -5.11 2.11
C THR A 100 -30.95 -5.78 0.74
N ASP A 101 -29.77 -6.24 0.34
CA ASP A 101 -29.64 -7.13 -0.81
C ASP A 101 -30.27 -8.51 -0.52
N LYS A 102 -30.38 -9.36 -1.55
CA LYS A 102 -30.92 -10.72 -1.43
C LYS A 102 -30.17 -11.61 -0.43
N ASP A 103 -28.92 -11.26 -0.11
CA ASP A 103 -28.05 -12.01 0.80
C ASP A 103 -28.17 -11.51 2.26
N GLY A 104 -28.84 -10.36 2.45
CA GLY A 104 -29.16 -9.72 3.73
C GLY A 104 -28.17 -8.63 4.14
N ASN A 105 -27.34 -8.12 3.22
CA ASN A 105 -26.45 -6.99 3.52
C ASN A 105 -27.22 -5.68 3.33
N ALA A 106 -27.22 -4.84 4.36
CA ALA A 106 -27.76 -3.50 4.26
C ALA A 106 -26.89 -2.63 3.33
N PHE A 107 -27.51 -1.70 2.64
CA PHE A 107 -26.83 -0.65 1.88
C PHE A 107 -27.43 0.73 2.19
N TYR A 108 -26.72 1.81 1.86
CA TYR A 108 -27.22 3.17 2.12
C TYR A 108 -28.18 3.63 1.02
N PRO A 109 -29.16 4.49 1.36
CA PRO A 109 -29.88 5.25 0.34
C PRO A 109 -28.93 6.23 -0.34
N THR A 110 -29.17 6.54 -1.61
CA THR A 110 -28.42 7.52 -2.40
C THR A 110 -29.21 8.79 -2.66
N ASP A 111 -28.53 9.93 -2.69
CA ASP A 111 -29.13 11.16 -3.23
C ASP A 111 -29.16 11.13 -4.76
N ASN A 112 -29.80 12.13 -5.36
CA ASN A 112 -29.91 12.24 -6.82
C ASN A 112 -28.56 12.46 -7.55
N THR A 113 -27.46 12.62 -6.83
CA THR A 113 -26.10 12.69 -7.37
C THR A 113 -25.37 11.35 -7.29
N GLY A 114 -25.96 10.35 -6.62
CA GLY A 114 -25.36 9.04 -6.39
C GLY A 114 -24.50 8.95 -5.13
N LYS A 115 -24.48 9.99 -4.28
CA LYS A 115 -23.80 9.94 -2.98
C LYS A 115 -24.64 9.14 -2.00
N GLU A 116 -24.02 8.24 -1.25
CA GLU A 116 -24.69 7.51 -0.16
C GLU A 116 -24.93 8.43 1.05
N ILE A 117 -26.13 8.35 1.63
CA ILE A 117 -26.59 9.23 2.70
C ILE A 117 -26.82 8.43 3.99
N THR A 118 -26.20 8.89 5.08
CA THR A 118 -26.39 8.30 6.41
C THR A 118 -27.59 8.92 7.13
N TYR A 119 -28.48 8.08 7.65
CA TYR A 119 -29.63 8.49 8.47
C TYR A 119 -29.42 8.05 9.93
N GLY A 120 -28.53 8.76 10.62
CA GLY A 120 -28.34 8.67 12.08
C GLY A 120 -27.51 7.50 12.61
N LYS A 121 -27.21 6.46 11.82
CA LYS A 121 -26.31 5.37 12.22
C LYS A 121 -25.59 4.76 11.03
N TYR A 122 -24.40 4.20 11.29
CA TYR A 122 -23.78 3.33 10.31
C TYR A 122 -24.59 2.05 10.12
N ILE A 123 -24.58 1.52 8.90
CA ILE A 123 -25.16 0.22 8.61
C ILE A 123 -24.15 -0.88 8.89
N TYR A 124 -24.66 -2.05 9.22
CA TYR A 124 -23.86 -3.24 9.44
C TYR A 124 -24.16 -4.25 8.33
N LYS A 125 -23.10 -4.83 7.77
CA LYS A 125 -23.20 -6.02 6.93
C LYS A 125 -23.66 -7.21 7.77
N LYS A 126 -24.10 -8.27 7.10
CA LYS A 126 -24.63 -9.48 7.76
C LYS A 126 -23.61 -10.16 8.68
N ASP A 127 -22.33 -10.00 8.38
CA ASP A 127 -21.20 -10.47 9.19
C ASP A 127 -20.97 -9.62 10.47
N GLY A 128 -21.74 -8.54 10.66
CA GLY A 128 -21.66 -7.66 11.82
C GLY A 128 -20.65 -6.52 11.66
N PHE A 129 -20.03 -6.36 10.48
CA PHE A 129 -19.07 -5.30 10.23
C PHE A 129 -19.75 -4.01 9.74
N ILE A 130 -19.24 -2.87 10.19
CA ILE A 130 -19.70 -1.56 9.73
C ILE A 130 -19.43 -1.42 8.22
N GLN A 131 -20.37 -0.83 7.49
CA GLN A 131 -20.12 -0.30 6.16
C GLN A 131 -20.17 1.22 6.25
N TYR A 132 -19.13 1.88 5.72
CA TYR A 132 -19.11 3.33 5.61
C TYR A 132 -19.87 3.75 4.34
N PRO A 133 -20.61 4.87 4.39
CA PRO A 133 -21.23 5.43 3.20
C PRO A 133 -20.14 5.87 2.21
N LEU A 134 -20.43 5.77 0.92
CA LEU A 134 -19.57 6.25 -0.16
C LEU A 134 -20.02 7.62 -0.65
N ASN A 135 -19.06 8.51 -0.89
CA ASN A 135 -19.32 9.75 -1.62
C ASN A 135 -19.57 9.47 -3.12
N ARG A 136 -19.92 10.51 -3.88
CA ARG A 136 -20.21 10.39 -5.33
C ARG A 136 -19.03 9.88 -6.17
N GLU A 137 -17.79 10.04 -5.67
CA GLU A 137 -16.58 9.49 -6.31
C GLU A 137 -16.29 8.03 -5.89
N GLY A 138 -17.12 7.46 -5.01
CA GLY A 138 -17.02 6.09 -4.53
C GLY A 138 -15.98 5.89 -3.42
N TYR A 139 -15.56 6.94 -2.72
CA TYR A 139 -14.69 6.85 -1.54
C TYR A 139 -15.51 6.81 -0.25
N PRO A 140 -15.07 6.06 0.78
CA PRO A 140 -15.75 6.01 2.07
C PRO A 140 -15.71 7.38 2.77
N GLU A 141 -16.81 7.75 3.42
CA GLU A 141 -16.89 8.88 4.33
C GLU A 141 -16.90 8.37 5.79
N TYR A 142 -15.85 8.74 6.51
CA TYR A 142 -15.70 8.39 7.92
C TYR A 142 -16.47 9.37 8.81
N GLN A 143 -16.59 9.03 10.09
CA GLN A 143 -17.20 9.90 11.08
C GLN A 143 -16.21 11.00 11.39
N THR A 144 -16.67 12.22 11.63
CA THR A 144 -15.78 13.33 12.03
C THR A 144 -15.81 13.53 13.54
N ASP A 145 -14.67 13.86 14.12
CA ASP A 145 -14.60 14.35 15.49
C ASP A 145 -15.12 15.80 15.55
N ASP A 146 -16.08 16.09 16.42
CA ASP A 146 -16.71 17.42 16.49
C ASP A 146 -15.73 18.54 16.94
N ALA A 147 -14.63 18.20 17.60
CA ALA A 147 -13.67 19.18 18.11
C ALA A 147 -12.56 19.50 17.10
N THR A 148 -12.09 18.52 16.33
CA THR A 148 -11.03 18.71 15.33
C THR A 148 -11.52 18.72 13.89
N ASN A 149 -12.75 18.25 13.64
CA ASN A 149 -13.32 18.02 12.32
C ASN A 149 -12.51 17.02 11.46
N ASP A 150 -11.61 16.25 12.09
CA ASP A 150 -10.89 15.16 11.44
C ASP A 150 -11.82 13.94 11.34
N GLU A 151 -11.72 13.21 10.24
CA GLU A 151 -12.30 11.88 10.16
C GLU A 151 -11.64 10.95 11.19
N VAL A 152 -12.42 10.05 11.79
CA VAL A 152 -11.96 9.10 12.81
C VAL A 152 -12.17 7.66 12.39
N TYR A 153 -11.15 6.84 12.63
CA TYR A 153 -11.25 5.40 12.47
C TYR A 153 -12.14 4.79 13.55
N VAL A 154 -12.95 3.81 13.16
CA VAL A 154 -13.54 2.89 14.15
C VAL A 154 -12.50 1.84 14.50
N ILE A 155 -12.16 1.74 15.78
CA ILE A 155 -11.24 0.74 16.30
C ILE A 155 -12.04 -0.44 16.86
N LYS A 156 -11.70 -1.66 16.44
CA LYS A 156 -12.34 -2.88 16.91
C LYS A 156 -11.89 -3.23 18.34
N MET A 157 -12.59 -4.16 18.99
CA MET A 157 -12.24 -4.60 20.34
C MET A 157 -10.83 -5.22 20.45
N ASP A 158 -10.29 -5.76 19.36
CA ASP A 158 -8.93 -6.31 19.30
C ASP A 158 -7.85 -5.24 19.01
N GLY A 159 -8.24 -3.97 18.84
CA GLY A 159 -7.34 -2.85 18.54
C GLY A 159 -7.05 -2.65 17.05
N SER A 160 -7.60 -3.49 16.16
CA SER A 160 -7.44 -3.33 14.70
C SER A 160 -8.37 -2.24 14.15
N VAL A 161 -8.01 -1.68 13.01
CA VAL A 161 -8.80 -0.64 12.34
C VAL A 161 -9.93 -1.29 11.55
N HIS A 162 -11.12 -0.72 11.67
CA HIS A 162 -12.21 -1.00 10.76
C HIS A 162 -12.11 -0.07 9.55
N TRP A 163 -11.61 -0.60 8.43
CA TRP A 163 -11.33 0.18 7.23
C TRP A 163 -12.59 0.49 6.42
N GLY A 164 -12.72 1.74 6.01
CA GLY A 164 -13.55 2.13 4.87
C GLY A 164 -12.96 1.60 3.58
N VAL A 165 -13.83 1.07 2.72
CA VAL A 165 -13.46 0.43 1.46
C VAL A 165 -14.15 1.19 0.34
N ASP A 166 -13.40 1.59 -0.69
CA ASP A 166 -13.93 2.27 -1.86
C ASP A 166 -14.72 1.32 -2.77
N GLN A 167 -15.38 1.87 -3.79
CA GLN A 167 -16.14 1.11 -4.79
C GLN A 167 -15.30 0.05 -5.54
N ASN A 168 -13.97 0.17 -5.56
CA ASN A 168 -13.05 -0.76 -6.21
C ASN A 168 -12.47 -1.80 -5.24
N GLY A 169 -12.93 -1.83 -3.98
CA GLY A 169 -12.46 -2.78 -2.98
C GLY A 169 -11.15 -2.38 -2.28
N ASN A 170 -10.65 -1.15 -2.46
CA ASN A 170 -9.44 -0.69 -1.78
C ASN A 170 -9.79 -0.04 -0.44
N GLN A 171 -9.04 -0.37 0.60
CA GLN A 171 -9.12 0.33 1.87
C GLN A 171 -8.58 1.75 1.72
N ARG A 172 -9.21 2.71 2.40
CA ARG A 172 -8.82 4.13 2.36
C ARG A 172 -8.47 4.62 3.74
N TYR A 173 -7.53 5.56 3.83
CA TYR A 173 -7.24 6.23 5.09
C TYR A 173 -8.32 7.28 5.39
N ALA A 174 -8.59 7.49 6.68
CA ALA A 174 -9.30 8.66 7.17
C ALA A 174 -8.47 9.93 6.91
N LYS A 175 -9.17 11.04 6.77
CA LYS A 175 -8.61 12.36 6.45
C LYS A 175 -8.73 13.32 7.62
N LYS A 176 -7.79 14.25 7.68
CA LYS A 176 -7.88 15.41 8.57
C LYS A 176 -8.81 16.46 7.96
N GLU A 177 -9.16 17.48 8.74
CA GLU A 177 -9.94 18.63 8.27
C GLU A 177 -9.32 19.29 7.01
N ASN A 178 -7.99 19.30 6.92
CA ASN A 178 -7.27 19.85 5.76
C ASN A 178 -7.31 18.95 4.50
N GLY A 179 -7.98 17.80 4.57
CA GLY A 179 -8.11 16.83 3.48
C GLY A 179 -6.95 15.83 3.35
N ASP A 180 -5.88 15.97 4.14
CA ASP A 180 -4.77 15.01 4.12
C ASP A 180 -5.16 13.71 4.82
N GLU A 181 -4.86 12.59 4.19
CA GLU A 181 -4.97 11.27 4.81
C GLU A 181 -3.96 11.09 5.94
N TYR A 182 -4.28 10.26 6.92
CA TYR A 182 -3.37 9.98 8.03
C TYR A 182 -3.37 8.50 8.44
N TYR A 183 -2.19 8.02 8.85
CA TYR A 183 -2.01 6.65 9.34
C TYR A 183 -2.70 6.45 10.71
N PRO A 184 -3.35 5.30 10.95
CA PRO A 184 -3.87 4.98 12.26
C PRO A 184 -2.73 4.78 13.28
N MET A 185 -2.99 5.12 14.54
CA MET A 185 -1.98 5.06 15.61
C MET A 185 -1.48 3.64 15.92
N ASN A 186 -2.25 2.61 15.60
CA ASN A 186 -1.88 1.21 15.82
C ASN A 186 -0.82 0.69 14.82
N GLY A 187 -0.45 1.50 13.82
CA GLY A 187 0.56 1.14 12.82
C GLY A 187 0.05 0.19 11.74
N GLU A 188 -1.26 0.00 11.60
CA GLU A 188 -1.83 -0.70 10.46
C GLU A 188 -1.83 0.18 9.20
N PHE A 189 -1.77 -0.47 8.05
CA PHE A 189 -1.76 0.19 6.75
C PHE A 189 -2.96 -0.27 5.93
N ALA A 190 -3.62 0.68 5.27
CA ALA A 190 -4.65 0.41 4.29
C ALA A 190 -4.07 -0.46 3.17
N ARG A 191 -4.88 -1.35 2.60
CA ARG A 191 -4.50 -2.25 1.52
C ARG A 191 -5.42 -2.10 0.32
N ASP A 192 -4.86 -2.31 -0.86
CA ASP A 192 -5.63 -2.45 -2.09
C ASP A 192 -6.44 -3.76 -2.09
N GLN A 193 -7.30 -3.93 -3.09
CA GLN A 193 -8.09 -5.15 -3.27
C GLN A 193 -7.26 -6.44 -3.40
N ASN A 194 -5.96 -6.34 -3.72
CA ASN A 194 -5.03 -7.46 -3.83
C ASN A 194 -4.24 -7.69 -2.52
N GLY A 195 -4.48 -6.89 -1.48
CA GLY A 195 -3.77 -6.95 -0.20
C GLY A 195 -2.44 -6.20 -0.17
N THR A 196 -2.08 -5.42 -1.18
CA THR A 196 -0.88 -4.58 -1.21
C THR A 196 -1.06 -3.33 -0.34
N PRO A 197 -0.17 -3.02 0.61
CA PRO A 197 -0.28 -1.80 1.39
C PRO A 197 -0.23 -0.53 0.55
N GLN A 198 -1.02 0.47 0.95
CA GLN A 198 -1.11 1.78 0.31
C GLN A 198 -0.55 2.87 1.21
N TYR A 199 0.07 3.87 0.61
CA TYR A 199 0.49 5.08 1.33
C TYR A 199 -0.68 6.03 1.51
N ALA A 200 -0.69 6.72 2.66
CA ALA A 200 -1.52 7.91 2.85
C ALA A 200 -1.07 9.03 1.91
N ARG A 201 -1.99 9.92 1.55
CA ARG A 201 -1.74 11.06 0.66
C ARG A 201 -2.17 12.39 1.24
N THR A 202 -1.49 13.44 0.81
CA THR A 202 -1.99 14.80 1.02
C THR A 202 -3.24 15.05 0.18
N SER A 203 -3.96 16.12 0.50
CA SER A 203 -5.07 16.64 -0.31
C SER A 203 -4.69 16.91 -1.78
N ASP A 204 -3.42 17.24 -2.04
CA ASP A 204 -2.86 17.43 -3.39
C ASP A 204 -2.42 16.11 -4.07
N GLY A 205 -2.54 14.97 -3.37
CA GLY A 205 -2.21 13.65 -3.88
C GLY A 205 -0.74 13.24 -3.71
N GLU A 206 0.07 13.99 -2.96
CA GLU A 206 1.45 13.63 -2.67
C GLU A 206 1.52 12.49 -1.63
N VAL A 207 2.50 11.59 -1.78
CA VAL A 207 2.69 10.46 -0.86
C VAL A 207 3.22 10.94 0.50
N ILE A 208 2.54 10.55 1.57
CA ILE A 208 2.97 10.72 2.95
C ILE A 208 3.63 9.42 3.39
N PHE A 209 4.93 9.43 3.69
CA PHE A 209 5.61 8.23 4.19
C PHE A 209 5.33 8.02 5.68
N PRO A 210 5.10 6.77 6.13
CA PRO A 210 4.96 6.48 7.55
C PRO A 210 6.29 6.70 8.27
N LEU A 211 6.21 7.23 9.50
CA LEU A 211 7.36 7.50 10.34
C LEU A 211 7.60 6.36 11.34
N ASP A 212 8.85 5.98 11.52
CA ASP A 212 9.26 5.09 12.62
C ASP A 212 9.29 5.85 13.97
N ALA A 213 9.47 5.11 15.07
CA ALA A 213 9.57 5.69 16.42
C ALA A 213 10.75 6.66 16.62
N LYS A 214 11.70 6.71 15.68
CA LYS A 214 12.84 7.64 15.69
C LYS A 214 12.59 8.85 14.78
N GLY A 215 11.45 8.91 14.09
CA GLY A 215 11.09 9.97 13.15
C GLY A 215 11.72 9.83 11.76
N ASN A 216 12.16 8.64 11.37
CA ASN A 216 12.58 8.36 9.99
C ASN A 216 11.38 7.94 9.16
N GLU A 217 11.31 8.41 7.92
CA GLU A 217 10.37 7.87 6.94
C GLU A 217 10.72 6.41 6.63
N SER A 218 9.70 5.63 6.28
CA SER A 218 9.83 4.21 5.95
C SER A 218 9.02 3.85 4.70
N TYR A 219 9.52 2.88 3.94
CA TYR A 219 8.74 2.30 2.86
C TYR A 219 7.74 1.29 3.42
N LEU A 220 6.55 1.24 2.83
CA LEU A 220 5.64 0.12 3.02
C LEU A 220 6.21 -1.10 2.32
N LYS A 221 5.84 -2.28 2.82
CA LYS A 221 6.31 -3.56 2.29
C LYS A 221 5.18 -4.38 1.73
N ASP A 222 5.39 -5.01 0.59
CA ASP A 222 4.49 -6.03 0.08
C ASP A 222 4.65 -7.36 0.84
N ASN A 223 3.84 -8.35 0.46
CA ASN A 223 3.88 -9.68 1.07
C ASN A 223 5.21 -10.44 0.79
N GLY A 224 6.01 -9.97 -0.16
CA GLY A 224 7.33 -10.49 -0.49
C GLY A 224 8.47 -9.74 0.20
N GLU A 225 8.17 -8.87 1.16
CA GLU A 225 9.12 -7.98 1.85
C GLU A 225 9.79 -6.93 0.95
N SER A 226 9.37 -6.79 -0.31
CA SER A 226 9.84 -5.72 -1.19
C SER A 226 9.16 -4.41 -0.80
N HIS A 227 9.86 -3.30 -0.99
CA HIS A 227 9.27 -1.98 -0.77
C HIS A 227 8.27 -1.67 -1.88
N VAL A 228 7.09 -1.17 -1.48
CA VAL A 228 6.07 -0.67 -2.39
C VAL A 228 6.57 0.65 -2.97
N ILE A 229 6.93 0.64 -4.26
CA ILE A 229 7.47 1.82 -4.96
C ILE A 229 6.56 2.35 -6.07
N HIS A 230 5.44 1.68 -6.32
CA HIS A 230 4.43 2.16 -7.25
C HIS A 230 3.14 2.42 -6.49
N VAL A 231 2.54 3.57 -6.75
CA VAL A 231 1.26 4.00 -6.19
C VAL A 231 0.39 4.36 -7.39
N ASP A 232 -0.74 3.66 -7.56
CA ASP A 232 -1.60 3.76 -8.75
C ASP A 232 -0.83 3.61 -10.08
N ASN A 233 0.11 2.65 -10.12
CA ASN A 233 1.04 2.42 -11.24
C ASN A 233 2.02 3.57 -11.54
N VAL A 234 2.10 4.58 -10.68
CA VAL A 234 3.08 5.67 -10.78
C VAL A 234 4.24 5.39 -9.83
N LEU A 235 5.47 5.46 -10.33
CA LEU A 235 6.67 5.32 -9.52
C LEU A 235 6.74 6.47 -8.50
N LEU A 236 7.13 6.16 -7.25
CA LEU A 236 7.37 7.18 -6.23
C LEU A 236 8.30 8.29 -6.76
N ASP A 237 7.95 9.53 -6.44
CA ASP A 237 8.61 10.74 -6.92
C ASP A 237 9.97 10.98 -6.23
N ARG A 238 10.10 10.53 -4.97
CA ARG A 238 11.29 10.73 -4.13
C ARG A 238 11.64 9.53 -3.26
N TYR A 239 12.88 9.56 -2.76
CA TYR A 239 13.34 8.67 -1.72
C TYR A 239 12.75 9.03 -0.35
N ILE A 240 12.62 8.03 0.53
CA ILE A 240 12.38 8.28 1.95
C ILE A 240 13.61 8.91 2.59
N LYS A 241 13.41 9.67 3.66
CA LYS A 241 14.46 10.36 4.39
C LYS A 241 14.49 9.92 5.85
N THR A 242 15.70 9.78 6.36
CA THR A 242 15.92 9.77 7.82
C THR A 242 15.59 11.13 8.41
N LYS A 243 15.43 11.20 9.74
CA LYS A 243 15.23 12.46 10.46
C LYS A 243 16.34 13.50 10.23
N ASN A 244 17.52 13.05 9.80
CA ASN A 244 18.68 13.89 9.52
C ASN A 244 18.77 14.29 8.03
N GLY A 245 17.78 13.94 7.20
CA GLY A 245 17.71 14.29 5.79
C GLY A 245 18.49 13.36 4.85
N GLU A 246 19.08 12.27 5.34
CA GLU A 246 19.68 11.24 4.47
C GLU A 246 18.59 10.46 3.74
N GLU A 247 18.71 10.34 2.41
CA GLU A 247 17.77 9.60 1.57
C GLU A 247 18.10 8.11 1.54
N MET A 248 17.11 7.23 1.54
CA MET A 248 17.31 5.78 1.49
C MET A 248 16.69 5.19 0.23
N TYR A 249 17.43 4.28 -0.42
CA TYR A 249 16.91 3.55 -1.55
C TYR A 249 15.81 2.59 -1.12
N PRO A 250 14.74 2.44 -1.92
CA PRO A 250 13.84 1.32 -1.75
C PRO A 250 14.54 0.01 -2.08
N ILE A 251 14.02 -1.09 -1.53
CA ILE A 251 14.59 -2.42 -1.66
C ILE A 251 13.61 -3.30 -2.43
N GLN A 252 14.12 -4.03 -3.42
CA GLN A 252 13.41 -5.11 -4.10
C GLN A 252 14.01 -6.44 -3.66
N MET A 253 13.18 -7.31 -3.11
CA MET A 253 13.56 -8.66 -2.74
C MET A 253 13.60 -9.53 -3.99
N MET A 254 14.74 -10.17 -4.22
CA MET A 254 14.92 -11.10 -5.34
C MET A 254 14.72 -12.55 -4.86
N LYS A 255 15.28 -12.87 -3.68
CA LYS A 255 15.19 -14.17 -2.98
C LYS A 255 15.29 -13.92 -1.48
N PRO A 256 14.95 -14.90 -0.61
CA PRO A 256 15.27 -14.79 0.81
C PRO A 256 16.74 -14.43 0.98
N THR A 257 17.04 -13.37 1.73
CA THR A 257 18.38 -12.78 1.97
C THR A 257 19.06 -12.03 0.81
N HIS A 258 18.48 -12.02 -0.40
CA HIS A 258 19.03 -11.30 -1.55
C HIS A 258 18.07 -10.20 -1.98
N PHE A 259 18.59 -8.98 -1.99
CA PHE A 259 17.84 -7.80 -2.31
C PHE A 259 18.69 -6.84 -3.12
N LYS A 260 18.03 -6.07 -3.98
CA LYS A 260 18.63 -4.99 -4.75
C LYS A 260 18.00 -3.69 -4.28
N GLU A 261 18.80 -2.64 -4.15
CA GLU A 261 18.26 -1.30 -3.97
C GLU A 261 17.81 -0.75 -5.32
N VAL A 262 16.71 -0.02 -5.37
CA VAL A 262 16.07 0.43 -6.62
C VAL A 262 16.23 1.94 -6.79
N ILE A 263 16.64 2.38 -7.98
CA ILE A 263 16.73 3.79 -8.33
C ILE A 263 15.33 4.34 -8.66
N LEU A 264 14.98 5.47 -8.06
CA LEU A 264 13.78 6.25 -8.39
C LEU A 264 14.15 7.41 -9.32
N ASN A 265 13.34 7.60 -10.37
CA ASN A 265 13.41 8.75 -11.30
C ASN A 265 14.80 9.09 -11.82
N GLU A 266 15.60 8.08 -12.13
CA GLU A 266 16.98 8.22 -12.64
C GLU A 266 17.88 9.13 -11.78
N LYS A 267 17.64 9.19 -10.46
CA LYS A 267 18.41 10.02 -9.53
C LYS A 267 19.09 9.17 -8.47
N TYR A 268 20.29 9.56 -8.06
CA TYR A 268 20.91 8.93 -6.89
C TYR A 268 20.26 9.44 -5.59
N ALA A 269 20.07 8.55 -4.63
CA ALA A 269 19.80 8.93 -3.25
C ALA A 269 21.02 9.66 -2.67
N LYS A 270 20.78 10.60 -1.76
CA LYS A 270 21.81 11.46 -1.16
C LYS A 270 22.07 11.18 0.32
N THR A 271 23.28 11.48 0.77
CA THR A 271 23.64 11.55 2.20
C THR A 271 22.99 12.78 2.86
N ALA A 272 23.06 12.87 4.19
CA ALA A 272 22.65 14.09 4.91
C ALA A 272 23.43 15.34 4.44
N LEU A 273 24.65 15.17 3.91
CA LEU A 273 25.48 16.23 3.34
C LEU A 273 25.20 16.51 1.86
N GLN A 274 24.11 15.97 1.31
CA GLN A 274 23.70 16.10 -0.10
C GLN A 274 24.64 15.45 -1.13
N GLU A 275 25.51 14.55 -0.69
CA GLU A 275 26.40 13.79 -1.57
C GLU A 275 25.67 12.58 -2.15
N ALA A 276 25.91 12.24 -3.42
CA ALA A 276 25.30 11.07 -4.03
C ALA A 276 25.74 9.77 -3.34
N LYS A 277 24.91 8.73 -3.41
CA LYS A 277 25.22 7.36 -2.99
C LYS A 277 24.95 6.41 -4.14
N TYR A 278 25.86 5.49 -4.46
CA TYR A 278 25.52 4.43 -5.41
C TYR A 278 24.63 3.37 -4.80
N PRO A 279 23.56 2.91 -5.48
CA PRO A 279 22.75 1.78 -5.05
C PRO A 279 23.55 0.47 -5.05
N LEU A 280 23.06 -0.52 -4.31
CA LEU A 280 23.64 -1.85 -4.17
C LEU A 280 22.83 -2.89 -4.94
N ASP A 281 23.54 -3.77 -5.63
CA ASP A 281 22.98 -4.97 -6.24
C ASP A 281 22.79 -6.11 -5.22
N GLU A 282 22.26 -7.23 -5.70
CA GLU A 282 21.96 -8.42 -4.90
C GLU A 282 23.18 -9.05 -4.21
N TYR A 283 24.39 -8.76 -4.69
CA TYR A 283 25.66 -9.20 -4.11
C TYR A 283 26.34 -8.10 -3.27
N GLY A 284 25.69 -6.95 -3.09
CA GLY A 284 26.23 -5.81 -2.37
C GLY A 284 27.31 -5.06 -3.15
N ASN A 285 27.44 -5.27 -4.46
CA ASN A 285 28.27 -4.40 -5.27
C ASN A 285 27.50 -3.13 -5.61
N GLU A 286 28.22 -2.04 -5.75
CA GLU A 286 27.61 -0.80 -6.18
C GLU A 286 27.34 -0.81 -7.67
N TYR A 287 26.30 -0.08 -8.06
CA TYR A 287 25.99 0.14 -9.46
C TYR A 287 25.49 1.56 -9.71
N THR A 288 25.40 1.94 -10.98
CA THR A 288 25.10 3.31 -11.40
C THR A 288 23.72 3.42 -12.04
N LEU A 289 23.31 4.66 -12.31
CA LEU A 289 22.22 4.97 -13.24
C LEU A 289 22.43 4.26 -14.59
N LYS A 290 21.36 4.16 -15.36
CA LYS A 290 21.41 3.69 -16.75
C LYS A 290 22.28 4.66 -17.56
N ILE A 291 23.41 4.15 -18.06
CA ILE A 291 24.38 4.95 -18.82
C ILE A 291 23.93 5.03 -20.29
N PRO A 292 23.82 6.23 -20.90
CA PRO A 292 23.56 6.36 -22.32
C PRO A 292 24.77 5.90 -23.15
N ALA A 293 24.51 5.54 -24.42
CA ALA A 293 25.58 5.13 -25.34
C ALA A 293 26.65 6.23 -25.55
N ASP A 294 26.23 7.49 -25.49
CA ASP A 294 27.07 8.67 -25.64
C ASP A 294 27.27 9.38 -24.29
N ILE A 295 28.17 8.81 -23.47
CA ILE A 295 28.54 9.36 -22.15
C ILE A 295 29.77 10.29 -22.21
N ALA A 296 30.45 10.38 -23.36
CA ALA A 296 31.72 11.10 -23.45
C ALA A 296 31.55 12.58 -23.03
N GLY A 297 32.35 13.04 -22.07
CA GLY A 297 32.28 14.39 -21.51
C GLY A 297 31.17 14.61 -20.47
N LYS A 298 30.35 13.59 -20.18
CA LYS A 298 29.27 13.60 -19.17
C LYS A 298 29.51 12.57 -18.08
N GLU A 299 30.72 12.03 -17.97
CA GLU A 299 31.03 10.93 -17.07
C GLU A 299 30.71 11.28 -15.62
N LYS A 300 30.97 12.51 -15.16
CA LYS A 300 30.70 12.94 -13.79
C LYS A 300 29.21 12.94 -13.42
N ASP A 301 28.31 13.07 -14.39
CA ASP A 301 26.86 13.06 -14.14
C ASP A 301 26.39 11.64 -13.75
N TYR A 302 27.01 10.62 -14.35
CA TYR A 302 26.71 9.21 -14.09
C TYR A 302 27.62 8.59 -13.05
N PHE A 303 28.81 9.17 -12.86
CA PHE A 303 29.84 8.71 -11.94
C PHE A 303 30.25 9.79 -10.91
N PRO A 304 29.32 10.37 -10.14
CA PRO A 304 29.63 11.44 -9.18
C PRO A 304 30.63 11.03 -8.09
N LEU A 305 30.77 9.73 -7.82
CA LEU A 305 31.71 9.18 -6.83
C LEU A 305 32.90 8.42 -7.49
N GLY A 306 33.12 8.62 -8.80
CA GLY A 306 34.02 7.78 -9.60
C GLY A 306 33.36 6.45 -9.96
N TYR A 307 34.16 5.43 -10.28
CA TYR A 307 33.60 4.12 -10.66
C TYR A 307 32.82 3.45 -9.52
N PRO A 308 31.76 2.67 -9.84
CA PRO A 308 31.18 1.74 -8.89
C PRO A 308 32.23 0.73 -8.41
N ILE A 309 32.04 0.18 -7.22
CA ILE A 309 32.98 -0.76 -6.62
C ILE A 309 32.28 -2.01 -6.10
N THR A 310 33.01 -3.11 -6.07
CA THR A 310 32.56 -4.33 -5.38
C THR A 310 32.54 -4.10 -3.87
N ASN A 311 31.89 -5.00 -3.12
CA ASN A 311 31.85 -4.91 -1.66
C ASN A 311 33.23 -4.99 -0.98
N ASP A 312 34.24 -5.59 -1.62
CA ASP A 312 35.65 -5.61 -1.22
C ASP A 312 36.50 -4.51 -1.89
N CYS A 313 35.84 -3.48 -2.41
CA CYS A 313 36.37 -2.21 -2.92
C CYS A 313 37.16 -2.28 -4.24
N PHE A 314 37.03 -3.35 -5.04
CA PHE A 314 37.61 -3.37 -6.39
C PHE A 314 36.78 -2.52 -7.35
N ILE A 315 37.46 -1.80 -8.24
CA ILE A 315 36.81 -0.95 -9.24
C ILE A 315 36.06 -1.82 -10.26
N ILE A 316 34.80 -1.45 -10.52
CA ILE A 316 33.93 -2.02 -11.54
C ILE A 316 33.90 -1.08 -12.75
N ILE A 317 34.23 -1.60 -13.93
CA ILE A 317 34.13 -0.89 -15.21
C ILE A 317 32.83 -1.32 -15.90
N PRO A 318 31.86 -0.41 -16.07
CA PRO A 318 30.61 -0.74 -16.76
C PRO A 318 30.82 -1.00 -18.25
N GLU A 319 29.97 -1.87 -18.81
CA GLU A 319 29.82 -2.04 -20.26
C GLU A 319 28.52 -1.40 -20.75
N VAL A 320 28.63 -0.64 -21.84
CA VAL A 320 27.48 -0.01 -22.51
C VAL A 320 27.61 -0.29 -23.99
N ASN A 321 26.62 -1.01 -24.56
CA ASN A 321 26.59 -1.40 -25.98
C ASN A 321 27.89 -2.07 -26.45
N GLY A 322 28.44 -3.00 -25.66
CA GLY A 322 29.67 -3.73 -25.98
C GLY A 322 30.96 -2.94 -25.78
N LYS A 323 30.88 -1.67 -25.35
CA LYS A 323 32.04 -0.81 -25.09
C LYS A 323 32.28 -0.67 -23.59
N LYS A 324 33.53 -0.88 -23.18
CA LYS A 324 34.02 -0.64 -21.81
C LYS A 324 34.14 0.86 -21.59
N ILE A 325 33.55 1.36 -20.51
CA ILE A 325 33.61 2.79 -20.16
C ILE A 325 34.86 3.06 -19.33
N ILE A 326 35.98 3.32 -20.00
CA ILE A 326 37.25 3.71 -19.38
C ILE A 326 37.44 5.22 -19.58
N SER A 327 37.64 5.95 -18.48
CA SER A 327 37.77 7.41 -18.48
C SER A 327 38.91 7.84 -17.57
N ASP A 328 39.91 8.49 -18.17
CA ASP A 328 41.04 9.07 -17.46
C ASP A 328 40.62 10.20 -16.51
N GLN A 329 39.42 10.78 -16.74
CA GLN A 329 38.85 11.82 -15.87
C GLN A 329 38.30 11.24 -14.56
N LEU A 330 37.79 10.01 -14.57
CA LEU A 330 37.26 9.35 -13.37
C LEU A 330 38.37 8.72 -12.55
N PHE A 331 39.30 8.04 -13.23
CA PHE A 331 40.44 7.38 -12.60
C PHE A 331 41.59 7.27 -13.60
N PRO A 332 42.63 8.13 -13.52
CA PRO A 332 43.73 8.17 -14.49
C PRO A 332 44.51 6.86 -14.64
N ASN A 333 44.45 6.00 -13.61
CA ASN A 333 45.22 4.77 -13.55
C ASN A 333 44.42 3.53 -13.98
N VAL A 334 43.14 3.66 -14.33
CA VAL A 334 42.31 2.53 -14.77
C VAL A 334 42.53 2.30 -16.26
N GLN A 335 43.17 1.18 -16.60
CA GLN A 335 43.44 0.75 -17.97
C GLN A 335 42.80 -0.61 -18.25
N VAL A 336 42.69 -0.97 -19.53
CA VAL A 336 42.18 -2.29 -19.98
C VAL A 336 42.99 -3.44 -19.37
N THR A 337 44.29 -3.25 -19.19
CA THR A 337 45.21 -4.24 -18.59
C THR A 337 44.93 -4.52 -17.11
N ASN A 338 44.21 -3.64 -16.42
CA ASN A 338 43.81 -3.85 -15.03
C ASN A 338 42.62 -4.81 -14.87
N ILE A 339 41.92 -5.12 -15.95
CA ILE A 339 40.73 -5.95 -15.88
C ILE A 339 41.13 -7.40 -15.63
N THR A 340 40.56 -8.00 -14.58
CA THR A 340 40.86 -9.39 -14.17
C THR A 340 39.71 -10.36 -14.39
N GLY A 341 38.49 -9.85 -14.50
CA GLY A 341 37.31 -10.69 -14.66
C GLY A 341 36.07 -9.93 -15.09
N ILE A 342 35.03 -10.70 -15.38
CA ILE A 342 33.70 -10.22 -15.74
C ILE A 342 32.77 -10.49 -14.55
N LEU A 343 32.13 -9.43 -14.06
CA LEU A 343 31.21 -9.45 -12.92
C LEU A 343 29.85 -9.99 -13.36
N TYR A 344 29.31 -10.94 -12.61
CA TYR A 344 27.92 -11.33 -12.76
C TYR A 344 27.01 -10.38 -11.98
N ARG A 345 25.94 -9.92 -12.64
CA ARG A 345 24.82 -9.20 -12.03
C ARG A 345 23.53 -9.74 -12.63
N GLU A 346 22.47 -9.89 -11.85
CA GLU A 346 21.23 -10.55 -12.27
C GLU A 346 20.54 -9.79 -13.41
N ASP A 347 20.63 -8.45 -13.44
CA ASP A 347 20.06 -7.60 -14.49
C ASP A 347 20.93 -7.47 -15.75
N LYS A 348 22.24 -7.73 -15.65
CA LYS A 348 23.20 -7.54 -16.74
C LYS A 348 23.94 -8.81 -17.17
N ASN A 349 23.75 -9.92 -16.48
CA ASN A 349 24.61 -11.11 -16.58
C ASN A 349 26.09 -10.73 -16.46
N TYR A 350 26.96 -11.26 -17.33
CA TYR A 350 28.40 -11.03 -17.38
C TYR A 350 28.76 -9.90 -18.35
N ARG A 351 28.38 -8.66 -18.01
CA ARG A 351 28.69 -7.49 -18.85
C ARG A 351 29.62 -6.48 -18.19
N ASP A 352 29.49 -6.27 -16.88
CA ASP A 352 30.39 -5.34 -16.17
C ASP A 352 31.72 -6.06 -15.84
N TYR A 353 32.82 -5.30 -15.71
CA TYR A 353 34.16 -5.86 -15.53
C TYR A 353 34.76 -5.49 -14.17
N VAL A 354 35.51 -6.39 -13.54
CA VAL A 354 36.21 -6.14 -12.27
C VAL A 354 37.72 -5.99 -12.51
N THR A 355 38.32 -4.99 -11.89
CA THR A 355 39.76 -4.74 -11.98
C THR A 355 40.55 -5.32 -10.79
N ASN A 356 41.87 -5.33 -10.89
CA ASN A 356 42.77 -5.55 -9.74
C ASN A 356 43.02 -4.28 -8.90
N LEU A 357 42.46 -3.14 -9.29
CA LEU A 357 42.63 -1.87 -8.60
C LEU A 357 41.57 -1.71 -7.52
N LYS A 358 42.00 -1.23 -6.36
CA LYS A 358 41.10 -0.86 -5.26
C LYS A 358 40.81 0.63 -5.28
N SER A 359 39.57 0.96 -5.01
CA SER A 359 39.17 2.33 -4.73
C SER A 359 39.71 2.79 -3.39
N THR A 360 39.95 4.09 -3.26
CA THR A 360 40.23 4.74 -1.97
C THR A 360 38.97 4.88 -1.12
N ARG A 361 37.79 4.85 -1.76
CA ARG A 361 36.50 4.84 -1.10
C ARG A 361 36.18 3.42 -0.63
N LEU A 362 35.67 3.32 0.60
CA LEU A 362 35.12 2.08 1.13
C LEU A 362 33.72 1.83 0.56
N SER A 363 33.44 0.57 0.24
CA SER A 363 32.06 0.16 -0.05
C SER A 363 31.21 0.33 1.19
N ARG A 364 29.96 0.76 1.00
CA ARG A 364 28.97 0.82 2.09
C ARG A 364 28.27 -0.51 2.35
N ALA A 365 28.47 -1.50 1.48
CA ALA A 365 27.89 -2.81 1.66
C ALA A 365 28.64 -3.60 2.73
N ALA A 366 27.90 -4.45 3.46
CA ALA A 366 28.52 -5.49 4.27
C ALA A 366 29.21 -6.52 3.37
N ASP A 367 30.20 -7.21 3.94
CA ASP A 367 30.93 -8.30 3.29
C ASP A 367 29.98 -9.38 2.76
N LYS A 368 29.83 -9.45 1.43
CA LYS A 368 29.01 -10.44 0.72
C LYS A 368 29.84 -11.19 -0.32
N GLY A 369 29.40 -12.38 -0.69
CA GLY A 369 30.01 -13.09 -1.80
C GLY A 369 29.50 -12.57 -3.14
N TYR A 370 30.37 -12.34 -4.12
CA TYR A 370 29.98 -12.00 -5.49
C TYR A 370 30.64 -12.93 -6.51
N MET A 371 30.08 -13.02 -7.71
CA MET A 371 30.51 -13.95 -8.74
C MET A 371 31.30 -13.24 -9.83
N VAL A 372 32.50 -13.77 -10.12
CA VAL A 372 33.37 -13.27 -11.19
C VAL A 372 33.85 -14.42 -12.06
N VAL A 373 33.87 -14.21 -13.37
CA VAL A 373 34.55 -15.10 -14.32
C VAL A 373 35.89 -14.48 -14.70
N ALA A 374 36.99 -15.17 -14.44
CA ALA A 374 38.33 -14.66 -14.76
C ALA A 374 38.53 -14.56 -16.29
N ILE A 375 39.13 -13.46 -16.77
CA ILE A 375 39.33 -13.23 -18.21
C ILE A 375 40.14 -14.35 -18.88
N ASN A 376 41.18 -14.84 -18.21
CA ASN A 376 42.04 -15.90 -18.76
C ASN A 376 41.27 -17.20 -19.05
N ASN A 377 40.16 -17.44 -18.34
CA ASN A 377 39.33 -18.62 -18.56
C ASN A 377 38.34 -18.44 -19.71
N VAL A 378 37.94 -17.20 -20.03
CA VAL A 378 37.03 -16.90 -21.16
C VAL A 378 37.75 -17.09 -22.50
N VAL A 379 39.02 -16.68 -22.57
CA VAL A 379 39.84 -16.76 -23.80
C VAL A 379 40.14 -18.21 -24.20
N GLN A 380 40.12 -19.16 -23.26
CA GLN A 380 40.45 -20.57 -23.52
C GLN A 380 39.25 -21.43 -23.98
N GLY A 381 38.08 -20.84 -24.25
CA GLY A 381 36.92 -21.58 -24.79
C GLY A 381 36.36 -22.67 -23.86
N GLY A 382 36.82 -22.74 -22.62
CA GLY A 382 36.31 -23.66 -21.59
C GLY A 382 35.09 -23.07 -20.88
N ASN A 383 34.22 -23.95 -20.37
CA ASN A 383 33.13 -23.60 -19.46
C ASN A 383 33.71 -22.96 -18.18
N ALA A 384 33.96 -21.64 -18.22
CA ALA A 384 34.60 -20.93 -17.15
C ALA A 384 33.69 -20.95 -15.92
N LYS A 385 34.13 -21.65 -14.86
CA LYS A 385 33.37 -21.74 -13.62
C LYS A 385 33.37 -20.37 -12.92
N PRO A 386 32.20 -19.83 -12.54
CA PRO A 386 32.14 -18.62 -11.74
C PRO A 386 32.89 -18.83 -10.42
N LEU A 387 33.81 -17.93 -10.12
CA LEU A 387 34.49 -17.88 -8.83
C LEU A 387 33.65 -17.03 -7.89
N LYS A 388 33.21 -17.64 -6.79
CA LYS A 388 32.61 -16.90 -5.68
C LYS A 388 33.75 -16.27 -4.89
N LYS A 389 33.92 -14.96 -5.03
CA LYS A 389 34.82 -14.19 -4.16
C LYS A 389 34.08 -13.88 -2.88
N HIS A 390 34.75 -14.05 -1.75
CA HIS A 390 34.29 -13.58 -0.46
C HIS A 390 35.23 -12.45 -0.04
N SER A 391 34.68 -11.34 0.48
CA SER A 391 35.49 -10.41 1.24
C SER A 391 36.25 -11.18 2.32
N PRO A 392 37.56 -10.95 2.50
CA PRO A 392 38.26 -11.49 3.64
C PRO A 392 37.53 -10.97 4.87
N LYS A 393 36.93 -11.86 5.68
CA LYS A 393 36.33 -11.46 6.95
C LYS A 393 37.38 -10.67 7.71
N ILE A 394 37.22 -9.36 7.80
CA ILE A 394 38.00 -8.58 8.73
C ILE A 394 37.53 -9.08 10.10
N SER A 395 38.33 -9.95 10.71
CA SER A 395 38.07 -10.50 12.03
C SER A 395 38.19 -9.36 13.05
N TYR A 396 37.14 -8.55 13.14
CA TYR A 396 36.97 -7.57 14.20
C TYR A 396 36.86 -8.27 15.57
N SER A 397 36.52 -9.57 15.60
CA SER A 397 36.40 -10.32 16.85
C SER A 397 37.73 -10.43 17.59
N LEU A 398 38.88 -10.49 16.90
CA LEU A 398 40.16 -10.61 17.59
C LEU A 398 40.62 -9.29 18.22
N ARG A 399 40.36 -8.15 17.57
CA ARG A 399 40.80 -6.83 18.09
C ARG A 399 39.93 -6.36 19.25
N TRP A 400 38.61 -6.55 19.17
CA TRP A 400 37.70 -6.19 20.26
C TRP A 400 37.81 -7.15 21.45
N SER A 401 38.09 -8.44 21.22
CA SER A 401 38.37 -9.36 22.32
C SER A 401 39.68 -9.04 23.03
N LEU A 402 40.73 -8.65 22.29
CA LEU A 402 41.99 -8.16 22.89
C LEU A 402 41.79 -6.89 23.71
N ILE A 403 41.04 -5.91 23.21
CA ILE A 403 40.70 -4.69 23.96
C ILE A 403 39.88 -5.05 25.22
N GLY A 404 38.88 -5.91 25.09
CA GLY A 404 38.08 -6.40 26.22
C GLY A 404 38.92 -7.11 27.29
N ILE A 405 39.87 -7.95 26.87
CA ILE A 405 40.82 -8.64 27.78
C ILE A 405 41.73 -7.62 28.48
N VAL A 406 42.26 -6.63 27.76
CA VAL A 406 43.10 -5.58 28.37
C VAL A 406 42.32 -4.76 29.41
N ILE A 407 41.07 -4.41 29.12
CA ILE A 407 40.20 -3.69 30.08
C ILE A 407 39.93 -4.56 31.31
N LEU A 408 39.62 -5.84 31.14
CA LEU A 408 39.40 -6.77 32.26
C LEU A 408 40.65 -6.95 33.13
N VAL A 409 41.84 -7.05 32.52
CA VAL A 409 43.11 -7.13 33.25
C VAL A 409 43.37 -5.84 34.03
N LEU A 410 43.14 -4.66 33.43
CA LEU A 410 43.29 -3.39 34.13
C LEU A 410 42.33 -3.25 35.31
N LEU A 411 41.06 -3.66 35.14
CA LEU A 411 40.09 -3.68 36.24
C LEU A 411 40.51 -4.64 37.36
N ALA A 412 41.04 -5.81 37.02
CA ALA A 412 41.57 -6.75 38.00
C ALA A 412 42.77 -6.19 38.77
N ILE A 413 43.70 -5.51 38.08
CA ILE A 413 44.85 -4.84 38.71
C ILE A 413 44.37 -3.75 39.67
N VAL A 414 43.44 -2.89 39.23
CA VAL A 414 42.85 -1.84 40.07
C VAL A 414 42.15 -2.44 41.30
N TYR A 415 41.42 -3.54 41.12
CA TYR A 415 40.77 -4.25 42.22
C TYR A 415 41.78 -4.84 43.21
N CYS A 416 42.85 -5.49 42.73
CA CYS A 416 43.91 -6.03 43.58
C CYS A 416 44.63 -4.92 44.36
N LEU A 417 44.95 -3.79 43.71
CA LEU A 417 45.55 -2.62 44.36
C LEU A 417 44.61 -2.03 45.42
N TYR A 418 43.32 -1.93 45.12
CA TYR A 418 42.32 -1.47 46.07
C TYR A 418 42.26 -2.39 47.29
N LYS A 419 42.21 -3.71 47.08
CA LYS A 419 42.25 -4.71 48.17
C LYS A 419 43.52 -4.59 49.02
N PHE A 420 44.69 -4.43 48.38
CA PHE A 420 45.97 -4.34 49.08
C PHE A 420 46.12 -3.04 49.89
N LEU A 421 45.61 -1.92 49.37
CA LEU A 421 45.75 -0.60 50.02
C LEU A 421 44.69 -0.35 51.09
N PHE A 422 43.49 -0.91 50.94
CA PHE A 422 42.32 -0.51 51.75
C PHE A 422 41.71 -1.62 52.59
N GLN A 423 42.17 -2.88 52.49
CA GLN A 423 41.77 -3.92 53.45
C GLN A 423 42.87 -4.15 54.49
N PRO A 424 42.57 -4.02 55.79
CA PRO A 424 43.53 -4.31 56.85
C PRO A 424 43.89 -5.79 56.85
N ILE A 425 45.19 -6.07 56.97
CA ILE A 425 45.72 -7.43 57.15
C ILE A 425 45.28 -7.89 58.55
N THR A 426 44.22 -8.69 58.61
CA THR A 426 43.84 -9.49 59.77
C THR A 426 44.52 -10.83 59.73
#